data_AF-X1UQS9-F1
#
_entry.id   AF-X1UQS9-F1
#
_cell.length_a   1.000
_cell.length_b   1.000
_cell.length_c   1.000
_cell.angle_alpha   90.00
_cell.angle_beta   90.00
_cell.angle_gamma   90.00
#
_symmetry.space_group_name_H-M   'P 1'
#
loop_
_entity.id
_entity.type
_entity.pdbx_description
1 polymer ?
#
loop_
_entity_poly.entity_id
_entity_poly.type
_entity_poly.pdbx_seq_one_letter_code
_entity_poly.pdbx_strand_id
1 'polypeptide(L)'
;GSGSGICQKVAVMYAGKIVETGSVEQIIFKPKHPYTKGLLKSIPKIGDKKNKVQSIPGDVPDLAALPPGCSFYPRCNKSVHKCQKGEIPLKVMEKGRQVRCLLYS
;
A
#
# COMPACT_ATOMS: atom_id res chain seq x y z
N GLY A 1 24.13 21.77 18.42
CA GLY A 1 22.88 22.29 17.83
C GLY A 1 22.24 21.20 17.00
N SER A 2 20.97 20.92 17.28
CA SER A 2 20.18 19.74 16.89
C SER A 2 20.00 19.61 15.37
N GLY A 3 20.50 18.52 14.78
CA GLY A 3 20.30 18.20 13.37
C GLY A 3 18.90 17.65 13.13
N SER A 4 17.96 18.53 12.79
CA SER A 4 16.61 18.20 12.30
C SER A 4 16.71 17.50 10.93
N GLY A 5 16.92 16.18 10.93
CA GLY A 5 16.77 15.38 9.72
C GLY A 5 15.33 15.49 9.22
N ILE A 6 15.15 15.98 8.00
CA ILE A 6 13.83 16.07 7.34
C ILE A 6 13.26 14.65 7.27
N CYS A 7 12.38 14.30 8.21
CA CYS A 7 11.69 13.02 8.22
C CYS A 7 10.58 13.09 7.16
N GLN A 8 10.93 12.80 5.90
CA GLN A 8 9.96 12.70 4.82
C GLN A 8 9.12 11.44 5.03
N LYS A 9 7.92 11.62 5.58
CA LYS A 9 6.93 10.55 5.69
C LYS A 9 6.20 10.43 4.37
N VAL A 10 6.16 9.22 3.82
CA VAL A 10 5.43 8.88 2.61
C VAL A 10 4.07 8.32 3.01
N ALA A 11 3.01 8.78 2.34
CA ALA A 11 1.68 8.21 2.44
C ALA A 11 1.27 7.63 1.08
N VAL A 12 0.86 6.37 1.08
CA VAL A 12 0.34 5.66 -0.09
C VAL A 12 -1.17 5.58 0.05
N MET A 13 -1.88 6.02 -0.98
CA MET A 13 -3.33 6.06 -1.03
C MET A 13 -3.88 5.13 -2.11
N TYR A 14 -5.06 4.58 -1.86
CA TYR A 14 -5.85 3.84 -2.83
C TYR A 14 -7.34 4.07 -2.56
N ALA A 15 -8.11 4.37 -3.61
CA ALA A 15 -9.55 4.61 -3.54
C ALA A 15 -9.94 5.59 -2.40
N GLY A 16 -9.25 6.72 -2.33
CA GLY A 16 -9.49 7.78 -1.33
C GLY A 16 -9.02 7.47 0.09
N LYS A 17 -8.46 6.29 0.37
CA LYS A 17 -7.99 5.90 1.71
C LYS A 17 -6.47 5.79 1.76
N ILE A 18 -5.87 6.26 2.85
CA ILE A 18 -4.48 5.94 3.18
C ILE A 18 -4.41 4.44 3.49
N VAL A 19 -3.62 3.72 2.71
CA VAL A 19 -3.41 2.27 2.87
C VAL A 19 -2.08 1.94 3.55
N GLU A 20 -1.12 2.85 3.46
CA GLU A 20 0.19 2.67 4.10
C GLU A 20 0.90 4.01 4.32
N THR A 21 1.53 4.20 5.48
CA THR A 21 2.42 5.34 5.74
C THR A 21 3.71 4.89 6.41
N GLY A 22 4.80 5.59 6.17
CA GLY A 22 6.12 5.28 6.74
C GLY A 22 7.22 6.18 6.22
N SER A 23 8.46 5.96 6.66
CA SER A 23 9.62 6.61 6.04
C SER A 23 9.77 6.17 4.58
N VAL A 24 10.47 6.96 3.77
CA VAL A 24 10.83 6.59 2.38
C VAL A 24 11.42 5.18 2.34
N GLU A 25 12.36 4.87 3.23
CA GLU A 25 13.00 3.55 3.30
C GLU A 25 11.99 2.41 3.57
N GLN A 26 11.06 2.63 4.50
CA GLN A 26 10.04 1.65 4.84
C GLN A 26 9.14 1.37 3.63
N ILE A 27 8.71 2.42 2.93
CA ILE A 27 7.80 2.30 1.79
C ILE A 27 8.51 1.69 0.59
N ILE A 28 9.66 2.23 0.19
CA ILE A 28 10.36 1.81 -1.04
C ILE A 28 10.97 0.41 -0.90
N PHE A 29 11.65 0.12 0.21
CA PHE A 29 12.42 -1.12 0.32
C PHE A 29 11.69 -2.25 1.05
N LYS A 30 10.76 -1.91 1.96
CA LYS A 30 10.05 -2.90 2.78
C LYS A 30 8.54 -2.70 2.78
N PRO A 31 7.87 -2.45 1.63
CA PRO A 31 6.42 -2.19 1.58
C PRO A 31 5.63 -3.33 2.23
N LYS A 32 4.58 -3.00 3.00
CA LYS A 32 3.77 -3.98 3.73
C LYS A 32 2.46 -4.26 3.00
N HIS A 33 1.73 -3.21 2.60
CA HIS A 33 0.43 -3.38 1.96
C HIS A 33 0.61 -4.01 0.56
N PRO A 34 -0.19 -5.03 0.18
CA PRO A 34 -0.10 -5.67 -1.14
C PRO A 34 -0.21 -4.70 -2.31
N TYR A 35 -1.06 -3.66 -2.19
CA TYR A 35 -1.12 -2.57 -3.16
C TYR A 35 0.23 -1.83 -3.30
N THR A 36 0.84 -1.37 -2.20
CA THR A 36 2.14 -0.67 -2.24
C THR A 36 3.23 -1.54 -2.88
N LYS A 37 3.23 -2.85 -2.57
CA LYS A 37 4.14 -3.82 -3.21
C LYS A 37 3.93 -3.88 -4.72
N GLY A 38 2.68 -3.96 -5.17
CA GLY A 38 2.33 -3.97 -6.58
C GLY A 38 2.71 -2.67 -7.28
N LEU A 39 2.43 -1.53 -6.65
CA LEU A 39 2.75 -0.20 -7.17
C LEU A 39 4.25 -0.07 -7.42
N LEU A 40 5.10 -0.42 -6.44
CA LEU A 40 6.55 -0.33 -6.59
C LEU A 40 7.11 -1.29 -7.65
N LYS A 41 6.48 -2.46 -7.84
CA LYS A 41 6.83 -3.39 -8.92
C LYS A 41 6.42 -2.91 -10.30
N SER A 42 5.44 -2.01 -10.37
CA SER A 42 4.97 -1.40 -11.63
C SER A 42 5.84 -0.21 -12.07
N ILE A 43 6.81 0.22 -11.26
CA ILE A 43 7.74 1.30 -11.62
C ILE A 43 8.92 0.69 -12.39
N PRO A 44 9.20 1.14 -13.62
CA PRO A 44 10.36 0.67 -14.38
C PRO A 44 11.66 1.10 -13.67
N LYS A 45 12.60 0.17 -13.55
CA LYS A 45 13.94 0.49 -13.04
C LYS A 45 14.77 1.10 -14.16
N ILE A 46 15.34 2.29 -13.90
CA ILE A 46 16.23 2.97 -14.83
C ILE A 46 17.44 2.06 -15.13
N GLY A 47 17.67 1.78 -16.41
CA GLY A 47 18.76 0.91 -16.89
C GLY A 47 18.37 -0.56 -17.10
N ASP A 48 17.19 -0.99 -16.65
CA ASP A 48 16.79 -2.39 -16.64
C ASP A 48 15.85 -2.72 -17.82
N LYS A 49 16.41 -2.78 -19.04
CA LYS A 49 15.63 -3.01 -20.29
C LYS A 49 14.98 -4.41 -20.39
N LYS A 50 15.36 -5.35 -19.50
CA LYS A 50 14.93 -6.76 -19.56
C LYS A 50 13.83 -7.14 -18.57
N ASN A 51 13.57 -6.32 -17.55
CA ASN A 51 12.55 -6.63 -16.55
C ASN A 51 11.18 -6.13 -17.01
N LYS A 52 10.29 -7.06 -17.37
CA LYS A 52 8.88 -6.76 -17.65
C LYS A 52 8.26 -6.14 -16.40
N VAL A 53 7.74 -4.92 -16.55
CA VAL A 53 6.96 -4.23 -15.54
C VAL A 53 5.79 -5.14 -15.14
N GLN A 54 5.67 -5.45 -13.84
CA GLN A 54 4.54 -6.23 -13.34
C GLN A 54 3.41 -5.28 -12.98
N SER A 55 2.40 -5.19 -13.83
CA SER A 55 1.18 -4.46 -13.53
C SER A 55 0.37 -5.17 -12.44
N ILE A 56 -0.41 -4.40 -11.68
CA ILE A 56 -1.37 -4.96 -10.75
C ILE A 56 -2.57 -5.46 -11.56
N PRO A 57 -2.91 -6.76 -11.52
CA PRO A 57 -4.02 -7.32 -12.30
C PRO A 57 -5.37 -6.74 -11.85
N GLY A 58 -6.35 -6.80 -12.77
CA GLY A 58 -7.73 -6.33 -12.55
C GLY A 58 -7.89 -4.82 -12.62
N ASP A 59 -9.16 -4.39 -12.61
CA ASP A 59 -9.56 -2.99 -12.82
C ASP A 59 -9.59 -2.16 -11.54
N VAL A 60 -9.41 -0.85 -11.69
CA VAL A 60 -9.57 0.10 -10.59
C VAL A 60 -11.06 0.12 -10.18
N PRO A 61 -11.39 0.02 -8.88
CA PRO A 61 -12.78 0.01 -8.44
C PRO A 61 -13.44 1.35 -8.73
N ASP A 62 -14.74 1.31 -9.00
CA ASP A 62 -15.55 2.51 -9.07
C ASP A 62 -15.59 3.20 -7.69
N LEU A 63 -15.19 4.49 -7.66
CA LEU A 63 -15.18 5.28 -6.44
C LEU A 63 -16.60 5.61 -5.94
N ALA A 64 -17.60 5.60 -6.82
CA ALA A 64 -19.00 5.78 -6.45
C ALA A 64 -19.62 4.52 -5.82
N ALA A 65 -19.03 3.34 -6.09
CA ALA A 65 -19.51 2.04 -5.66
C ALA A 65 -18.40 1.23 -4.96
N LEU A 66 -17.70 1.86 -4.01
CA LEU A 66 -16.63 1.18 -3.28
C LEU A 66 -17.18 0.03 -2.44
N PRO A 67 -16.51 -1.14 -2.47
CA PRO A 67 -16.96 -2.27 -1.68
C PRO A 67 -16.80 -1.99 -0.17
N PRO A 68 -17.63 -2.64 0.67
CA PRO A 68 -17.34 -2.72 2.09
C PRO A 68 -15.97 -3.37 2.34
N GLY A 69 -15.29 -3.00 3.43
CA GLY A 69 -13.95 -3.53 3.72
C GLY A 69 -12.81 -2.84 2.97
N CYS A 70 -11.86 -3.66 2.50
CA CYS A 70 -10.67 -3.23 1.79
C CYS A 70 -11.01 -2.98 0.32
N SER A 71 -10.96 -1.73 -0.15
CA SER A 71 -11.19 -1.41 -1.57
C SER A 71 -10.24 -2.13 -2.53
N PHE A 72 -9.09 -2.62 -2.04
CA PHE A 72 -8.12 -3.38 -2.83
C PHE A 72 -8.35 -4.90 -2.84
N TYR A 73 -9.29 -5.44 -2.04
CA TYR A 73 -9.48 -6.89 -1.93
C TYR A 73 -9.66 -7.62 -3.28
N PRO A 74 -10.37 -7.09 -4.30
CA PRO A 74 -10.60 -7.82 -5.55
C PRO A 74 -9.32 -8.10 -6.34
N ARG A 75 -8.29 -7.27 -6.13
CA ARG A 75 -6.99 -7.33 -6.83
C ARG A 75 -5.86 -7.82 -5.93
N CYS A 76 -6.17 -8.08 -4.67
CA CYS A 76 -5.17 -8.41 -3.66
C CYS A 76 -4.87 -9.90 -3.69
N ASN A 77 -3.63 -10.27 -4.03
CA ASN A 77 -3.17 -11.67 -3.99
C ASN A 77 -3.05 -12.28 -2.57
N LYS A 78 -3.39 -11.50 -1.53
CA LYS A 78 -3.44 -11.93 -0.13
C LYS A 78 -4.82 -11.66 0.51
N SER A 79 -5.86 -11.42 -0.30
CA SER A 79 -7.21 -11.20 0.21
C SER A 79 -7.72 -12.44 0.95
N VAL A 80 -8.44 -12.21 2.04
CA VAL A 80 -9.25 -13.24 2.72
C VAL A 80 -10.71 -12.79 2.72
N HIS A 81 -11.65 -13.71 2.98
CA HIS A 81 -13.08 -13.38 2.99
C HIS A 81 -13.43 -12.19 3.90
N LYS A 82 -12.75 -12.05 5.05
CA LYS A 82 -12.93 -10.91 5.98
C LYS A 82 -12.56 -9.56 5.36
N CYS A 83 -11.73 -9.51 4.31
CA CYS A 83 -11.39 -8.24 3.64
C CYS A 83 -12.58 -7.59 2.93
N GLN A 84 -13.67 -8.32 2.69
CA GLN A 84 -14.85 -7.83 1.97
C GLN A 84 -15.87 -7.14 2.90
N LYS A 85 -15.62 -7.11 4.22
CA LYS A 85 -16.61 -6.63 5.20
C LYS A 85 -15.94 -5.82 6.31
N GLY A 86 -16.71 -4.92 6.91
CA GLY A 86 -16.29 -4.11 8.06
C GLY A 86 -15.32 -2.98 7.73
N GLU A 87 -15.00 -2.13 8.70
CA GLU A 87 -13.92 -1.16 8.56
C GLU A 87 -12.58 -1.80 8.90
N ILE A 88 -11.57 -1.55 8.07
CA ILE A 88 -10.19 -1.94 8.37
C ILE A 88 -9.47 -0.68 8.86
N PRO A 89 -9.06 -0.59 10.13
CA PRO A 89 -8.37 0.58 10.66
C PRO A 89 -6.92 0.67 10.16
N LEU A 90 -6.32 1.86 10.24
CA LEU A 90 -4.88 2.04 10.11
C LEU A 90 -4.20 1.53 11.39
N LYS A 91 -3.47 0.42 11.29
CA LYS A 91 -2.72 -0.11 12.42
C LYS A 91 -1.34 0.52 12.48
N VAL A 92 -0.97 1.03 13.65
CA VAL A 92 0.38 1.51 13.95
C VAL A 92 1.29 0.29 14.17
N MET A 93 2.46 0.33 13.55
CA MET A 93 3.53 -0.65 13.68
C MET A 93 4.79 0.05 14.23
N GLU A 94 5.87 -0.71 14.39
CA GLU A 94 7.18 -0.19 14.80
C GLU A 94 7.63 1.02 13.98
N LYS A 95 8.35 1.93 14.63
CA LYS A 95 8.94 3.14 14.03
C LYS A 95 7.88 4.04 13.34
N GLY A 96 6.67 4.09 13.88
CA GLY A 96 5.60 5.00 13.44
C GLY A 96 4.98 4.66 12.08
N ARG A 97 5.29 3.49 11.52
CA ARG A 97 4.69 3.00 10.27
C ARG A 97 3.21 2.69 10.49
N GLN A 98 2.35 2.96 9.52
CA GLN A 98 0.94 2.59 9.60
C GLN A 98 0.51 1.79 8.37
N VAL A 99 -0.34 0.78 8.55
CA VAL A 99 -0.84 -0.06 7.45
C VAL A 99 -2.31 -0.37 7.65
N ARG A 100 -3.13 -0.17 6.60
CA ARG A 100 -4.56 -0.51 6.60
C ARG A 100 -4.77 -1.89 5.95
N CYS A 101 -4.41 -2.97 6.65
CA CYS A 101 -4.51 -4.33 6.11
C CYS A 101 -4.71 -5.37 7.22
N LEU A 102 -5.67 -6.28 7.01
CA LEU A 102 -5.98 -7.37 7.96
C LEU A 102 -4.83 -8.36 8.20
N LEU A 103 -3.81 -8.39 7.34
CA LEU A 103 -2.60 -9.18 7.59
C LEU A 103 -1.81 -8.69 8.81
N TYR A 104 -2.06 -7.46 9.23
CA TYR A 104 -1.37 -6.85 10.35
C TYR A 104 -2.30 -6.49 11.49
N SER A 105 -3.63 -6.40 11.27
CA SER A 105 -4.67 -6.04 12.24
C SER A 105 -4.69 -6.95 13.47
#